data_AF-A0A0R0HLX6-F1
#
_entry.id   AF-A0A0R0HLX6-F1
#
_cell.length_a   1.000
_cell.length_b   1.000
_cell.length_c   1.000
_cell.angle_alpha   90.00
_cell.angle_beta   90.00
_cell.angle_gamma   90.00
#
_symmetry.space_group_name_H-M   'P 1'
#
loop_
_entity.id
_entity.type
_entity.pdbx_description
1 polymer ?
#
loop_
_entity_poly.entity_id
_entity_poly.type
_entity_poly.pdbx_seq_one_letter_code
_entity_poly.pdbx_strand_id
1 'polypeptide(L)'
;MPQPEKSLGIPGDGRCLFRSVVYGACLRSGEPSPSLSRQKELADELRAKVVDEFIKRRVDTEWFLEGDFDTYTVQMRKPHIWGGEPELLMSSHVLQIRVRVTLKLLQNTVRSMGRITLFE
;
A
#
# COMPACT_ATOMS: atom_id res chain seq x y z
N MET A 1 -24.06 -8.00 13.07
CA MET A 1 -23.61 -6.68 13.56
C MET A 1 -22.18 -6.49 13.09
N PRO A 2 -21.82 -5.42 12.36
CA PRO A 2 -20.42 -5.16 12.06
C PRO A 2 -19.70 -4.86 13.39
N GLN A 3 -18.61 -5.57 13.63
CA GLN A 3 -17.78 -5.44 14.84
C GLN A 3 -17.24 -4.00 14.95
N PRO A 4 -17.05 -3.45 16.18
CA PRO A 4 -16.47 -2.13 16.37
C PRO A 4 -15.07 -2.11 15.75
N GLU A 5 -14.90 -1.26 14.75
CA GLU A 5 -13.71 -1.22 13.92
C GLU A 5 -12.59 -0.49 14.65
N LYS A 6 -11.62 -1.26 15.15
CA LYS A 6 -10.42 -0.74 15.83
C LYS A 6 -9.67 0.17 14.84
N SER A 7 -9.56 1.47 15.12
CA SER A 7 -8.72 2.34 14.31
C SER A 7 -7.27 1.86 14.42
N LEU A 8 -6.66 1.50 13.28
CA LEU A 8 -5.40 0.76 13.23
C LEU A 8 -4.16 1.59 13.60
N GLY A 9 -4.33 2.88 13.91
CA GLY A 9 -3.23 3.76 14.31
C GLY A 9 -2.04 3.71 13.36
N ILE A 10 -2.28 3.64 12.05
CA ILE A 10 -1.21 3.49 11.05
C ILE A 10 -0.34 4.76 11.06
N PRO A 11 0.98 4.66 11.34
CA PRO A 11 1.86 5.81 11.37
C PRO A 11 2.00 6.48 10.00
N GLY A 12 2.02 7.81 9.97
CA GLY A 12 2.31 8.61 8.78
C GLY A 12 3.81 8.78 8.53
N ASP A 13 4.57 7.68 8.47
CA ASP A 13 6.04 7.65 8.32
C ASP A 13 6.51 7.40 6.87
N GLY A 14 5.61 7.55 5.90
CA GLY A 14 5.81 7.21 4.49
C GLY A 14 5.53 5.76 4.14
N ARG A 15 5.33 4.85 5.11
CA ARG A 15 4.94 3.45 4.85
C ARG A 15 3.45 3.21 4.93
N CYS A 16 2.65 4.21 5.25
CA CYS A 16 1.23 4.06 5.59
C CYS A 16 0.43 3.24 4.56
N LEU A 17 0.66 3.46 3.26
CA LEU A 17 0.02 2.70 2.19
C LEU A 17 0.38 1.21 2.25
N PHE A 18 1.67 0.89 2.20
CA PHE A 18 2.15 -0.49 2.25
C PHE A 18 1.78 -1.19 3.56
N ARG A 19 1.85 -0.48 4.70
CA ARG A 19 1.37 -0.99 6.00
C ARG A 19 -0.10 -1.38 5.94
N SER A 20 -0.94 -0.55 5.34
CA SER A 20 -2.38 -0.84 5.18
C SER A 20 -2.61 -2.09 4.34
N VAL A 21 -1.85 -2.25 3.25
CA VAL A 21 -1.95 -3.43 2.37
C VAL A 21 -1.53 -4.70 3.10
N VAL A 22 -0.33 -4.73 3.71
CA VAL A 22 0.16 -5.94 4.40
C VAL A 22 -0.68 -6.29 5.63
N TYR A 23 -1.18 -5.28 6.35
CA TYR A 23 -2.11 -5.48 7.44
C TYR A 23 -3.39 -6.19 6.96
N GLY A 24 -3.98 -5.70 5.87
CA GLY A 24 -5.13 -6.36 5.24
C GLY A 24 -4.80 -7.77 4.77
N ALA A 25 -3.58 -8.00 4.23
CA ALA A 25 -3.07 -9.30 3.79
C ALA A 25 -3.01 -10.32 4.94
N CYS A 26 -2.38 -9.98 6.06
CA CYS A 26 -2.31 -10.84 7.24
C CYS A 26 -3.71 -11.20 7.77
N LEU A 27 -4.62 -10.22 7.86
CA LEU A 27 -5.98 -10.50 8.34
C LEU A 27 -6.75 -11.46 7.43
N ARG A 28 -6.54 -11.41 6.11
CA ARG A 28 -7.19 -12.36 5.18
C ARG A 28 -6.56 -13.75 5.23
N SER A 29 -5.26 -13.87 5.43
CA SER A 29 -4.60 -15.17 5.55
C SER A 29 -4.93 -15.89 6.87
N GLY A 30 -5.73 -15.27 7.75
CA GLY A 30 -6.07 -15.80 9.06
C GLY A 30 -4.96 -15.61 10.09
N GLU A 31 -3.91 -14.85 9.74
CA GLU A 31 -2.85 -14.51 10.67
C GLU A 31 -3.32 -13.50 11.72
N PRO A 32 -2.76 -13.55 12.94
CA PRO A 32 -3.01 -12.52 13.93
C PRO A 32 -2.53 -11.15 13.41
N SER A 33 -3.19 -10.10 13.92
CA SER A 33 -2.81 -8.71 13.64
C SER A 33 -1.31 -8.48 13.90
N PRO A 34 -0.51 -8.13 12.87
CA PRO A 34 0.94 -8.01 13.04
C PRO A 34 1.29 -6.83 13.95
N SER A 35 2.35 -6.98 14.75
CA SER A 35 2.90 -5.88 15.57
C SER A 35 3.38 -4.71 14.71
N LEU A 36 3.53 -3.52 15.29
CA LEU A 36 4.01 -2.34 14.54
C LEU A 36 5.39 -2.54 13.91
N SER A 37 6.28 -3.29 14.56
CA SER A 37 7.59 -3.66 14.02
C SER A 37 7.44 -4.62 12.84
N ARG A 38 6.59 -5.64 12.97
CA ARG A 38 6.35 -6.60 11.89
C ARG A 38 5.67 -5.94 10.69
N GLN A 39 4.72 -5.05 10.92
CA GLN A 39 4.12 -4.23 9.87
C GLN A 39 5.16 -3.37 9.14
N LYS A 40 6.20 -2.88 9.84
CA LYS A 40 7.27 -2.09 9.21
C LYS A 40 8.08 -2.95 8.25
N GLU A 41 8.52 -4.12 8.72
CA GLU A 41 9.29 -5.08 7.91
C GLU A 41 8.51 -5.53 6.68
N LEU A 42 7.25 -5.96 6.87
CA LEU A 42 6.39 -6.40 5.77
C LEU A 42 6.10 -5.27 4.78
N ALA A 43 5.93 -4.03 5.25
CA ALA A 43 5.72 -2.88 4.38
C ALA A 43 6.96 -2.58 3.53
N ASP A 44 8.16 -2.65 4.11
CA ASP A 44 9.42 -2.45 3.39
C ASP A 44 9.68 -3.60 2.39
N GLU A 45 9.33 -4.84 2.75
CA GLU A 45 9.41 -6.00 1.85
C GLU A 45 8.44 -5.87 0.67
N LEU A 46 7.16 -5.54 0.95
CA LEU A 46 6.17 -5.33 -0.10
C LEU A 46 6.59 -4.19 -1.03
N ARG A 47 7.12 -3.09 -0.49
CA ARG A 47 7.65 -1.98 -1.29
C ARG A 47 8.76 -2.43 -2.24
N ALA A 48 9.71 -3.22 -1.77
CA ALA A 48 10.77 -3.75 -2.63
C ALA A 48 10.18 -4.57 -3.79
N LYS A 49 9.25 -5.48 -3.48
CA LYS A 49 8.57 -6.32 -4.49
C LYS A 49 7.74 -5.50 -5.48
N VAL A 50 7.07 -4.44 -5.02
CA VAL A 50 6.31 -3.52 -5.88
C VAL A 50 7.23 -2.82 -6.88
N VAL A 51 8.41 -2.37 -6.44
CA VAL A 51 9.39 -1.77 -7.35
C VAL A 51 9.95 -2.81 -8.34
N ASP A 52 10.18 -4.04 -7.90
CA ASP A 52 10.60 -5.12 -8.80
C ASP A 52 9.52 -5.43 -9.85
N GLU A 53 8.24 -5.40 -9.46
CA GLU A 53 7.12 -5.63 -10.38
C GLU A 53 6.94 -4.47 -11.38
N PHE A 54 7.20 -3.21 -10.97
CA PHE A 54 7.29 -2.09 -11.91
C PHE A 54 8.35 -2.32 -12.97
N ILE A 55 9.58 -2.69 -12.57
CA ILE A 55 10.69 -2.93 -13.50
C ILE A 55 10.34 -4.06 -14.48
N LYS A 56 9.75 -5.14 -13.96
CA LYS A 56 9.30 -6.28 -14.76
C LYS A 56 8.22 -5.89 -15.77
N ARG A 57 7.35 -4.92 -15.44
CA ARG A 57 6.23 -4.46 -16.26
C ARG A 57 6.44 -3.10 -16.90
N ARG A 58 7.70 -2.65 -17.04
CA ARG A 58 8.03 -1.29 -17.48
C ARG A 58 7.21 -0.81 -18.68
N VAL A 59 7.07 -1.65 -19.69
CA VAL A 59 6.30 -1.37 -20.93
C VAL A 59 4.86 -0.94 -20.62
N ASP A 60 4.22 -1.56 -19.63
CA ASP A 60 2.83 -1.29 -19.26
C ASP A 60 2.69 -0.16 -18.24
N THR A 61 3.77 0.15 -17.50
CA THR A 61 3.70 1.04 -16.33
C THR A 61 4.33 2.41 -16.53
N GLU A 62 5.36 2.52 -17.37
CA GLU A 62 6.17 3.74 -17.50
C GLU A 62 5.35 4.96 -17.90
N TRP A 63 4.35 4.79 -18.78
CA TRP A 63 3.56 5.89 -19.32
C TRP A 63 2.68 6.61 -18.29
N PHE A 64 2.37 6.00 -17.14
CA PHE A 64 1.55 6.61 -16.08
C PHE A 64 2.35 6.98 -14.83
N LEU A 65 3.65 6.72 -14.79
CA LEU A 65 4.50 7.16 -13.69
C LEU A 65 4.93 8.61 -13.88
N GLU A 66 4.93 9.37 -12.80
CA GLU A 66 5.34 10.77 -12.83
C GLU A 66 6.87 10.89 -12.86
N GLY A 67 7.39 11.46 -13.95
CA GLY A 67 8.81 11.74 -14.12
C GLY A 67 9.59 10.61 -14.81
N ASP A 68 10.91 10.61 -14.64
CA ASP A 68 11.79 9.58 -15.20
C ASP A 68 11.61 8.25 -14.46
N PHE A 69 11.42 7.15 -15.21
CA PHE A 69 11.12 5.83 -14.65
C PHE A 69 12.22 5.31 -13.72
N ASP A 70 13.48 5.45 -14.14
CA ASP A 70 14.61 4.90 -13.40
C ASP A 70 14.82 5.69 -12.09
N THR A 71 14.66 7.01 -12.14
CA THR A 71 14.63 7.86 -10.95
C THR A 71 13.45 7.51 -10.05
N TYR A 72 12.26 7.32 -10.60
CA TYR A 72 11.05 6.97 -9.86
C TYR A 72 11.24 5.68 -9.06
N THR A 73 11.71 4.61 -9.70
CA THR A 73 11.92 3.31 -9.05
C THR A 73 12.96 3.38 -7.94
N VAL A 74 14.06 4.14 -8.13
CA VAL A 74 15.07 4.37 -7.09
C VAL A 74 14.48 5.14 -5.90
N GLN A 75 13.68 6.18 -6.15
CA GLN A 75 13.04 6.92 -5.06
C GLN A 75 12.01 6.06 -4.33
N MET A 76 11.19 5.29 -5.05
CA MET A 76 10.10 4.49 -4.47
C MET A 76 10.62 3.40 -3.51
N ARG A 77 11.85 2.92 -3.68
CA ARG A 77 12.48 2.01 -2.69
C ARG A 77 12.75 2.67 -1.34
N LYS A 78 12.83 4.00 -1.28
CA LYS A 78 13.17 4.71 -0.04
C LYS A 78 11.99 4.70 0.94
N PRO A 79 12.21 4.36 2.22
CA PRO A 79 11.16 4.12 3.20
C PRO A 79 10.23 5.30 3.53
N HIS A 80 10.67 6.54 3.29
CA HIS A 80 9.92 7.76 3.58
C HIS A 80 9.07 8.26 2.40
N ILE A 81 9.20 7.66 1.20
CA ILE A 81 8.40 8.02 0.04
C ILE A 81 7.00 7.42 0.17
N TRP A 82 6.00 8.25 -0.11
CA TRP A 82 4.60 7.87 -0.01
C TRP A 82 4.19 7.18 -1.31
N GLY A 83 3.48 6.06 -1.19
CA GLY A 83 2.88 5.40 -2.34
C GLY A 83 1.55 6.04 -2.73
N GLY A 84 1.09 5.75 -3.93
CA GLY A 84 -0.22 6.14 -4.45
C GLY A 84 -0.91 5.01 -5.21
N GLU A 85 -1.70 5.39 -6.22
CA GLU A 85 -2.40 4.45 -7.10
C GLU A 85 -1.45 3.49 -7.86
N PRO A 86 -0.32 3.94 -8.45
CA PRO A 86 0.63 3.05 -9.10
C PRO A 86 1.09 1.90 -8.21
N GLU A 87 1.46 2.20 -6.96
CA GLU A 87 1.92 1.20 -5.98
C GLU A 87 0.80 0.23 -5.59
N LEU A 88 -0.45 0.68 -5.52
CA LEU A 88 -1.59 -0.19 -5.22
C LEU A 88 -1.87 -1.16 -6.36
N LEU A 89 -1.79 -0.69 -7.61
CA LEU A 89 -1.92 -1.54 -8.78
C LEU A 89 -0.83 -2.61 -8.78
N MET A 90 0.44 -2.24 -8.59
CA MET A 90 1.53 -3.21 -8.49
C MET A 90 1.42 -4.13 -7.27
N SER A 91 0.93 -3.63 -6.14
CA SER A 91 0.67 -4.46 -4.96
C SER A 91 -0.36 -5.56 -5.27
N SER A 92 -1.35 -5.28 -6.11
CA SER A 92 -2.32 -6.29 -6.55
C SER A 92 -1.67 -7.41 -7.36
N HIS A 93 -0.69 -7.07 -8.21
CA HIS A 93 0.11 -8.06 -8.96
C HIS A 93 1.06 -8.83 -8.06
N VAL A 94 1.73 -8.18 -7.11
CA VAL A 94 2.65 -8.86 -6.17
C VAL A 94 1.90 -9.86 -5.30
N LEU A 95 0.73 -9.48 -4.79
CA LEU A 95 -0.05 -10.30 -3.87
C LEU A 95 -1.03 -11.24 -4.57
N GLN A 96 -1.24 -11.07 -5.89
CA GLN A 96 -2.24 -11.79 -6.69
C GLN A 96 -3.66 -11.65 -6.15
N ILE A 97 -4.00 -10.46 -5.62
CA ILE A 97 -5.25 -10.19 -4.90
C ILE A 97 -5.76 -8.80 -5.28
N ARG A 98 -7.08 -8.66 -5.42
CA ARG A 98 -7.70 -7.39 -5.81
C ARG A 98 -7.68 -6.38 -4.67
N VAL A 99 -7.22 -5.16 -4.96
CA VAL A 99 -7.22 -4.04 -4.01
C VAL A 99 -8.42 -3.13 -4.24
N ARG A 100 -9.15 -2.79 -3.18
CA ARG A 100 -10.20 -1.77 -3.19
C ARG A 100 -9.86 -0.68 -2.19
N VAL A 101 -9.91 0.57 -2.63
CA VAL A 101 -9.76 1.74 -1.77
C VAL A 101 -11.12 2.39 -1.55
N THR A 102 -11.50 2.58 -0.30
CA THR A 102 -12.68 3.37 0.09
C THR A 102 -12.18 4.67 0.71
N LEU A 103 -12.46 5.79 0.06
CA LEU A 103 -12.14 7.11 0.60
C LEU A 103 -13.33 7.64 1.37
N LYS A 104 -13.11 8.02 2.63
CA LYS A 104 -14.09 8.80 3.40
C LYS A 104 -13.70 10.27 3.34
N LEU A 105 -14.56 11.06 2.72
CA LEU A 105 -14.47 12.52 2.79
C LEU A 105 -15.00 12.96 4.15
N LEU A 106 -14.17 13.65 4.93
CA LEU A 106 -14.59 14.28 6.17
C LEU A 106 -15.10 15.68 5.83
N GLN A 107 -16.37 15.96 6.12
CA GLN A 107 -16.92 17.30 5.94
C GLN A 107 -16.09 18.31 6.75
N ASN A 108 -15.73 19.42 6.10
CA ASN A 108 -14.95 20.54 6.66
C ASN A 108 -13.46 20.29 6.94
N THR A 109 -12.82 19.30 6.29
CA THR A 109 -11.35 19.19 6.29
C THR A 109 -10.84 18.70 4.95
N VAL A 110 -9.70 19.21 4.46
CA VAL A 110 -9.00 18.69 3.25
C VAL A 110 -8.38 17.30 3.50
N ARG A 111 -8.73 16.64 4.62
CA ARG A 111 -8.19 15.35 5.03
C ARG A 111 -9.16 14.25 4.64
N SER A 112 -8.77 13.43 3.67
CA SER A 112 -9.45 12.17 3.36
C SER A 112 -8.81 11.04 4.18
N MET A 113 -9.65 10.14 4.70
CA MET A 113 -9.15 8.90 5.31
C MET A 113 -9.47 7.75 4.35
N GLY A 114 -8.41 7.16 3.80
CA GLY A 114 -8.52 6.00 2.92
C GLY A 114 -8.52 4.70 3.70
N ARG A 115 -9.40 3.78 3.32
CA ARG A 115 -9.43 2.40 3.80
C ARG A 115 -9.10 1.46 2.65
N ILE A 116 -8.14 0.57 2.86
CA ILE A 116 -7.82 -0.50 1.91
C ILE A 116 -8.53 -1.78 2.34
N THR A 117 -9.27 -2.38 1.40
CA THR A 117 -9.91 -3.69 1.55
C THR A 117 -9.44 -4.58 0.41
N LEU A 118 -9.17 -5.84 0.70
CA LEU A 118 -8.57 -6.78 -0.25
C LEU A 118 -9.57 -7.91 -0.55
N PHE A 119 -9.72 -8.30 -1.81
CA PHE A 119 -10.74 -9.24 -2.32
C PHE A 119 -10.09 -10.29 -3.25
N GLU A 120 -10.74 -11.44 -3.42
CA GLU A 120 -10.40 -12.45 -4.44
C GLU A 120 -10.51 -11.88 -5.87
#